data_AF-A0A3M1R648-F1
#
_entry.id   AF-A0A3M1R648-F1
#
_cell.length_a   1.000
_cell.length_b   1.000
_cell.length_c   1.000
_cell.angle_alpha   90.00
_cell.angle_beta   90.00
_cell.angle_gamma   90.00
#
_symmetry.space_group_name_H-M   'P 1'
#
loop_
_entity.id
_entity.type
_entity.pdbx_description
1 polymer ?
#
loop_
_entity_poly.entity_id
_entity_poly.type
_entity_poly.pdbx_seq_one_letter_code
_entity_poly.pdbx_strand_id
1 'polypeptide(L)'
;MRIALASTYDLGRQPFGLAEAAAWLRRAGHEVAAVDLSREPRGEARLAAAEVVGFHLPMHTATRLALAVARRLRAARPGLPLLFYG
;
A
#
# COMPACT_ATOMS: atom_id res chain seq x y z
N MET A 1 -5.16 11.93 -8.49
CA MET A 1 -5.68 10.67 -7.89
C MET A 1 -5.04 10.47 -6.53
N ARG A 2 -5.79 9.93 -5.58
CA ARG A 2 -5.35 9.51 -4.24
C ARG A 2 -4.85 8.07 -4.29
N ILE A 3 -3.55 7.90 -4.11
CA ILE A 3 -2.87 6.60 -4.15
C ILE A 3 -2.36 6.28 -2.75
N ALA A 4 -2.64 5.06 -2.28
CA ALA A 4 -2.03 4.54 -1.06
C ALA A 4 -1.01 3.45 -1.40
N LEU A 5 0.22 3.61 -0.94
CA LEU A 5 1.28 2.61 -1.03
C LEU A 5 1.47 1.99 0.36
N ALA A 6 1.30 0.68 0.44
CA ALA A 6 1.33 -0.07 1.67
C ALA A 6 2.60 -0.90 1.78
N SER A 7 3.24 -0.84 2.95
CA SER A 7 4.07 -1.91 3.46
C SER A 7 3.31 -2.73 4.48
N THR A 8 3.61 -4.03 4.54
CA THR A 8 3.00 -4.95 5.51
C THR A 8 3.94 -5.30 6.66
N TYR A 9 5.23 -5.02 6.50
CA TYR A 9 6.25 -5.48 7.44
C TYR A 9 7.53 -4.66 7.30
N ASP A 10 7.54 -3.43 7.81
CA ASP A 10 8.77 -2.63 7.87
C ASP A 10 9.00 -1.93 9.21
N LEU A 11 8.13 -2.18 10.19
CA LEU A 11 8.29 -1.80 11.59
C LEU A 11 8.59 -0.30 11.79
N GLY A 12 8.06 0.55 10.90
CA GLY A 12 8.15 2.01 10.95
C GLY A 12 9.29 2.58 10.12
N ARG A 13 10.10 1.73 9.48
CA ARG A 13 11.09 2.17 8.50
C ARG A 13 10.42 2.17 7.13
N GLN A 14 10.48 3.27 6.41
CA GLN A 14 9.98 3.27 5.04
C GLN A 14 10.97 2.56 4.11
N PRO A 15 10.57 1.52 3.36
CA PRO A 15 11.45 0.89 2.38
C PRO A 15 11.80 1.83 1.25
N PHE A 16 13.01 1.67 0.72
CA PHE A 16 13.46 2.46 -0.42
C PHE A 16 12.53 2.28 -1.64
N GLY A 17 12.18 1.04 -2.03
CA GLY A 17 11.31 0.80 -3.18
C GLY A 17 9.92 1.45 -3.05
N LEU A 18 9.36 1.48 -1.84
CA LEU A 18 8.11 2.19 -1.55
C LEU A 18 8.30 3.71 -1.62
N ALA A 19 9.38 4.22 -1.02
CA ALA A 19 9.69 5.65 -1.02
C ALA A 19 9.95 6.18 -2.44
N GLU A 20 10.65 5.41 -3.27
CA GLU A 20 10.92 5.70 -4.66
C GLU A 20 9.63 5.77 -5.48
N ALA A 21 8.79 4.73 -5.40
CA ALA A 21 7.49 4.71 -6.07
C ALA A 21 6.63 5.91 -5.63
N ALA A 22 6.61 6.22 -4.34
CA ALA A 22 5.91 7.38 -3.82
C ALA A 22 6.45 8.70 -4.41
N ALA A 23 7.77 8.85 -4.51
CA ALA A 23 8.40 10.05 -5.06
C ALA A 23 8.06 10.24 -6.54
N TRP A 24 8.12 9.17 -7.36
CA TRP A 24 7.75 9.24 -8.77
C TRP A 24 6.28 9.61 -8.98
N LEU A 25 5.36 8.97 -8.24
CA LEU A 25 3.93 9.27 -8.34
C LEU A 25 3.60 10.69 -7.87
N ARG A 26 4.25 11.18 -6.81
CA ARG A 26 4.11 12.58 -6.39
C ARG A 26 4.63 13.55 -7.44
N ARG A 27 5.79 13.26 -8.06
CA ARG A 27 6.32 14.06 -9.19
C ARG A 27 5.35 14.12 -10.37
N ALA A 28 4.59 13.05 -10.61
CA ALA A 28 3.55 13.02 -11.62
C ALA A 28 2.24 13.74 -11.22
N GLY A 29 2.18 14.38 -10.04
CA GLY A 29 1.03 15.16 -9.58
C GLY A 29 -0.05 14.36 -8.84
N HIS A 30 0.25 13.15 -8.39
CA HIS A 30 -0.68 12.35 -7.57
C HIS A 30 -0.54 12.66 -6.08
N GLU A 31 -1.66 12.53 -5.35
CA GLU A 31 -1.66 12.57 -3.89
C GLU A 31 -1.31 11.17 -3.38
N VAL A 32 -0.14 11.02 -2.74
CA VAL A 32 0.38 9.69 -2.36
C VAL A 32 0.58 9.58 -0.85
N ALA A 33 -0.11 8.63 -0.25
CA ALA A 33 0.08 8.22 1.13
C ALA A 33 0.93 6.95 1.21
N ALA A 34 1.99 6.97 2.00
CA ALA A 34 2.65 5.75 2.44
C ALA A 34 2.01 5.26 3.74
N VAL A 35 1.69 3.97 3.82
CA VAL A 35 1.01 3.35 4.95
C VAL A 35 1.80 2.13 5.40
N ASP A 36 2.22 2.11 6.67
CA ASP A 36 2.86 0.94 7.27
C ASP A 36 1.83 0.16 8.10
N LEU A 37 1.31 -0.93 7.54
CA LEU A 37 0.31 -1.77 8.20
C LEU A 37 0.84 -2.50 9.44
N SER A 38 2.16 -2.59 9.62
CA SER A 38 2.76 -3.16 10.83
C SER A 38 2.71 -2.21 12.03
N ARG A 39 2.48 -0.90 11.79
CA ARG A 39 2.48 0.13 12.84
C ARG A 39 1.22 0.97 12.90
N GLU A 40 0.39 0.96 11.86
CA GLU A 40 -0.80 1.79 11.77
C GLU A 40 -2.07 0.98 12.02
N PRO A 41 -2.69 1.05 13.23
CA PRO A 41 -3.89 0.28 13.56
C PRO A 41 -5.09 0.57 12.66
N ARG A 42 -5.12 1.76 12.04
CA ARG A 42 -6.14 2.20 11.09
C ARG A 42 -5.65 2.22 9.64
N GLY A 43 -4.53 1.57 9.34
CA GLY A 43 -3.90 1.59 8.02
C GLY A 43 -4.85 1.10 6.92
N GLU A 44 -5.62 0.03 7.18
CA GLU A 44 -6.58 -0.50 6.21
C GLU A 44 -7.72 0.47 5.87
N ALA A 45 -8.16 1.31 6.82
CA ALA A 45 -9.15 2.35 6.55
C ALA A 45 -8.58 3.42 5.58
N ARG A 46 -7.28 3.75 5.70
CA ARG A 46 -6.60 4.65 4.77
C ARG A 46 -6.48 4.02 3.38
N LEU A 47 -6.17 2.73 3.30
CA LEU A 47 -6.15 2.00 2.03
C LEU A 47 -7.54 2.00 1.38
N ALA A 48 -8.59 1.79 2.17
CA ALA A 48 -9.97 1.77 1.72
C ALA A 48 -10.51 3.14 1.29
N ALA A 49 -9.85 4.26 1.64
CA ALA A 49 -10.22 5.60 1.19
C ALA A 49 -9.50 6.03 -0.12
N ALA A 50 -8.47 5.27 -0.54
CA ALA A 50 -7.73 5.55 -1.76
C ALA A 50 -8.52 5.20 -3.03
N GLU A 51 -8.10 5.79 -4.14
CA GLU A 51 -8.58 5.44 -5.48
C GLU A 51 -7.79 4.27 -6.07
N VAL A 52 -6.54 4.09 -5.63
CA VAL A 52 -5.64 2.99 -6.03
C VAL A 52 -4.79 2.58 -4.82
N VAL A 53 -4.59 1.28 -4.63
CA VAL A 53 -3.69 0.75 -3.59
C VAL A 53 -2.56 -0.06 -4.22
N GLY A 54 -1.32 0.23 -3.85
CA GLY A 54 -0.14 -0.54 -4.22
C GLY A 54 0.51 -1.19 -3.00
N PHE A 55 0.86 -2.47 -3.08
CA PHE A 55 1.61 -3.17 -2.03
C PHE A 55 3.07 -3.35 -2.45
N HIS A 56 4.00 -2.89 -1.61
CA HIS A 56 5.42 -3.13 -1.77
C HIS A 56 5.80 -4.48 -1.13
N LEU A 57 6.43 -5.36 -1.90
CA LEU A 57 6.65 -6.77 -1.56
C LEU A 57 8.15 -7.16 -1.60
N PRO A 58 9.01 -6.59 -0.72
CA PRO A 58 10.46 -6.80 -0.79
C PRO A 58 10.90 -8.24 -0.42
N MET A 59 9.95 -9.09 -0.01
CA MET A 59 10.19 -10.47 0.43
C MET A 59 8.90 -11.30 0.39
N HIS A 60 9.03 -12.63 0.42
CA HIS A 60 7.89 -13.54 0.39
C HIS A 60 6.89 -13.34 1.55
N THR A 61 7.37 -13.01 2.75
CA THR A 61 6.52 -12.73 3.91
C THR A 61 5.59 -11.54 3.64
N ALA A 62 6.08 -10.48 3.00
CA ALA A 62 5.28 -9.33 2.64
C ALA A 62 4.15 -9.71 1.67
N THR A 63 4.43 -10.58 0.68
CA THR A 63 3.41 -11.11 -0.23
C THR A 63 2.27 -11.80 0.51
N ARG A 64 2.59 -12.69 1.46
CA ARG A 64 1.57 -13.42 2.23
C ARG A 64 0.69 -12.48 3.05
N LEU A 65 1.28 -11.49 3.70
CA LEU A 65 0.55 -10.48 4.49
C LEU A 65 -0.30 -9.58 3.57
N ALA A 66 0.25 -9.13 2.46
CA ALA A 66 -0.44 -8.29 1.49
C ALA A 66 -1.66 -8.98 0.90
N LEU A 67 -1.58 -10.28 0.59
CA LEU A 67 -2.72 -11.06 0.09
C LEU A 67 -3.88 -11.10 1.10
N ALA A 68 -3.60 -11.22 2.40
CA ALA A 68 -4.64 -11.21 3.42
C ALA A 68 -5.37 -9.85 3.49
N VAL A 69 -4.63 -8.75 3.34
CA VAL A 69 -5.19 -7.38 3.28
C VAL A 69 -5.95 -7.16 1.98
N ALA A 70 -5.38 -7.54 0.84
CA ALA A 70 -5.96 -7.41 -0.49
C ALA A 70 -7.30 -8.14 -0.61
N ARG A 71 -7.44 -9.34 -0.02
CA ARG A 71 -8.71 -10.07 0.03
C ARG A 71 -9.78 -9.30 0.79
N ARG A 72 -9.44 -8.71 1.94
CA ARG A 72 -10.36 -7.89 2.74
C ARG A 72 -10.77 -6.62 2.01
N LEU A 73 -9.82 -5.92 1.39
CA LEU A 73 -10.10 -4.76 0.54
C LEU A 73 -10.98 -5.12 -0.65
N ARG A 74 -10.74 -6.26 -1.31
CA ARG A 74 -11.55 -6.71 -2.44
C ARG A 74 -12.98 -7.07 -2.02
N ALA A 75 -13.15 -7.71 -0.87
CA ALA A 75 -14.48 -8.01 -0.32
C ALA A 75 -15.25 -6.72 0.01
N ALA A 76 -14.58 -5.70 0.55
CA ALA A 76 -15.20 -4.42 0.89
C ALA A 76 -15.43 -3.50 -0.33
N ARG A 77 -14.50 -3.48 -1.29
CA ARG A 77 -14.53 -2.64 -2.50
C ARG A 77 -14.09 -3.44 -3.74
N PRO A 78 -15.01 -4.20 -4.37
CA PRO A 78 -14.69 -5.09 -5.48
C PRO A 78 -14.01 -4.43 -6.69
N GLY A 79 -14.27 -3.14 -6.92
CA GLY A 79 -13.69 -2.37 -8.02
C GLY A 79 -12.39 -1.63 -7.69
N LEU A 80 -11.88 -1.70 -6.45
CA LEU A 80 -10.66 -0.98 -6.07
C LEU A 80 -9.45 -1.55 -6.82
N PRO A 81 -8.74 -0.75 -7.64
CA PRO A 81 -7.50 -1.18 -8.28
C PRO A 81 -6.44 -1.50 -7.24
N LEU A 82 -5.91 -2.72 -7.31
CA LEU A 82 -4.83 -3.21 -6.46
C LEU A 82 -3.63 -3.53 -7.34
N LEU A 83 -2.45 -3.07 -6.92
CA LEU A 83 -1.16 -3.29 -7.59
C LEU A 83 -0.20 -3.93 -6.59
N PHE A 84 0.73 -4.73 -7.09
CA PHE A 84 1.75 -5.41 -6.30
C PHE A 84 3.09 -5.22 -7.01
N TYR A 85 4.12 -4.83 -6.28
CA TYR A 85 5.43 -4.51 -6.84
C TYR A 85 6.54 -4.68 -5.80
N GLY A 86 7.80 -4.63 -6.25
CA GLY A 86 8.98 -4.85 -5.43
C GLY A 86 9.66 -6.18 -5.71
#